data_AF-A0A962CQR8-F1
#
_entry.id   AF-A0A962CQR8-F1
#
_cell.length_a   1.000
_cell.length_b   1.000
_cell.length_c   1.000
_cell.angle_alpha   90.00
_cell.angle_beta   90.00
_cell.angle_gamma   90.00
#
_symmetry.space_group_name_H-M   'P 1'
#
loop_
_entity.id
_entity.type
_entity.pdbx_description
1 polymer ?
#
loop_
_entity_poly.entity_id
_entity_poly.type
_entity_poly.pdbx_seq_one_letter_code
_entity_poly.pdbx_strand_id
1 'polypeptide(L)'
;MNLSLNVRLSLWLSLFINCSLSSAQCPSMQDSGGTVIADLQILTRAQGVSPETVYFSTQQSSDSTCLDYAGGSDQEACRTGQYLGFHFNFDDPDSGLYETTQNSKNTQISGSPRAAHTFECDGSENSRWNPQSQQCEFTVKVRVQNPLGDWADACTLVTIAPQHVAYATADTYCISSGSDFSDCPAGVPVANQLTNSPAQNPNINRTGSRILYQRGSTGIYDPLCLRYDEHHIRVDSYGKGSDPVIASLSLGTAQGCNDHIPTTAQLNSYPLLSKDTSGYIDAGWHFANSVAHLRVGSISVGMSATLLTLHQLDLDWSQGGGFNGYVALNSAGWNCYNNNDLDCALVPHPYGIFVSEVSSYGNDVDDLLPGVNFGCFNDCGLINSAFLGAYGKTAFEHNLRIMGAWGMVISNSHMAGNHIGGNGNKSKITLRQVRTDAAASESTDPENFISGNHAGTGPGWQRTADETAHFSPHYNFLIDNILGDSDQNPLTEEASWLELHPGHQYSNIYGTEFLTWAGTDTNSTQIALGGRYLSTHETTFNGTNVTCRFRQRVYPQPSYYYDENLIFSDAPDGACNGQTRVTPIPNEPGIYIDLIFADGFN
;
A
#
# COMPACT_ATOMS: atom_id res chain seq x y z
N MET A 1 -0.70 58.69 58.19
CA MET A 1 0.62 58.10 58.48
C MET A 1 0.94 57.13 57.36
N ASN A 2 1.95 57.49 56.55
CA ASN A 2 2.49 56.67 55.48
C ASN A 2 3.31 55.51 56.07
N LEU A 3 3.14 54.31 55.53
CA LEU A 3 4.20 53.30 55.52
C LEU A 3 4.00 52.37 54.31
N SER A 4 5.00 52.46 53.44
CA SER A 4 5.26 51.66 52.25
C SER A 4 5.51 50.19 52.58
N LEU A 5 4.99 49.27 51.76
CA LEU A 5 5.50 47.90 51.69
C LEU A 5 5.90 47.58 50.23
N ASN A 6 7.22 47.52 50.03
CA ASN A 6 7.88 46.95 48.87
C ASN A 6 8.12 45.46 49.14
N VAL A 7 7.56 44.54 48.34
CA VAL A 7 8.14 43.18 48.19
C VAL A 7 7.93 42.66 46.76
N ARG A 8 8.99 42.83 45.96
CA ARG A 8 9.63 41.90 45.00
C ARG A 8 8.75 40.90 44.22
N LEU A 9 8.54 41.23 42.95
CA LEU A 9 8.27 40.30 41.86
C LEU A 9 9.59 39.59 41.46
N SER A 10 9.70 38.29 41.65
CA SER A 10 10.83 37.48 41.17
C SER A 10 10.59 37.08 39.72
N LEU A 11 11.32 37.73 38.79
CA LEU A 11 11.51 37.25 37.42
C LEU A 11 12.26 35.91 37.46
N TRP A 12 11.60 34.83 37.02
CA TRP A 12 12.29 33.64 36.53
C TRP A 12 12.56 33.84 35.05
N LEU A 13 13.81 34.22 34.75
CA LEU A 13 14.34 34.30 33.40
C LEU A 13 14.69 32.87 32.98
N SER A 14 13.77 32.19 32.31
CA SER A 14 14.07 30.90 31.66
C SER A 14 14.98 31.18 30.47
N LEU A 15 16.23 30.76 30.62
CA LEU A 15 17.23 30.73 29.55
C LEU A 15 16.70 29.79 28.45
N PHE A 16 16.15 30.35 27.37
CA PHE A 16 15.96 29.59 26.13
C PHE A 16 17.34 29.29 25.57
N ILE A 17 17.88 28.12 25.91
CA ILE A 17 18.91 27.50 25.11
C ILE A 17 18.22 27.14 23.79
N ASN A 18 18.50 27.91 22.75
CA ASN A 18 18.27 27.51 21.36
C ASN A 18 19.12 26.26 21.10
N CYS A 19 18.61 25.11 21.51
CA CYS A 19 19.03 23.84 20.95
C CYS A 19 18.37 23.78 19.59
N SER A 20 19.10 24.16 18.54
CA SER A 20 18.79 23.71 17.20
C SER A 20 18.70 22.18 17.28
N LEU A 21 17.49 21.64 17.19
CA LEU A 21 17.29 20.24 16.83
C LEU A 21 18.07 20.06 15.53
N SER A 22 19.21 19.36 15.60
CA SER A 22 19.82 18.82 14.40
C SER A 22 18.74 17.93 13.80
N SER A 23 18.18 18.34 12.67
CA SER A 23 17.61 17.39 11.71
C SER A 23 18.58 16.21 11.67
N ALA A 24 18.13 14.98 11.88
CA ALA A 24 18.92 13.82 11.46
C ALA A 24 19.21 14.06 9.97
N GLN A 25 20.40 14.59 9.69
CA GLN A 25 20.79 14.92 8.34
C GLN A 25 20.95 13.59 7.64
N CYS A 26 20.42 13.50 6.43
CA CYS A 26 20.85 12.45 5.55
C CYS A 26 22.39 12.38 5.56
N PRO A 27 22.99 11.21 5.82
CA PRO A 27 24.41 11.02 5.63
C PRO A 27 24.80 11.51 4.23
N SER A 28 26.06 11.90 4.07
CA SER A 28 26.59 12.49 2.82
C SER A 28 26.02 11.81 1.57
N MET A 29 25.19 12.57 0.84
CA MET A 29 24.67 12.16 -0.45
C MET A 29 25.81 12.17 -1.46
N GLN A 30 25.84 11.17 -2.33
CA GLN A 30 26.91 11.01 -3.30
C GLN A 30 26.36 10.87 -4.71
N ASP A 31 27.22 11.15 -5.68
CA ASP A 31 26.98 10.92 -7.09
C ASP A 31 28.28 10.48 -7.78
N SER A 32 28.15 9.96 -8.99
CA SER A 32 29.28 9.61 -9.85
C SER A 32 29.92 10.81 -10.56
N GLY A 33 29.39 12.03 -10.39
CA GLY A 33 29.68 13.21 -11.20
C GLY A 33 29.09 13.18 -12.61
N GLY A 34 28.16 12.24 -12.88
CA GLY A 34 27.52 12.01 -14.17
C GLY A 34 26.28 12.86 -14.45
N THR A 35 25.39 12.36 -15.32
CA THR A 35 24.17 13.08 -15.75
C THR A 35 22.90 12.72 -14.98
N VAL A 36 22.97 11.72 -14.09
CA VAL A 36 21.83 11.27 -13.29
C VAL A 36 21.57 12.23 -12.14
N ILE A 37 20.31 12.59 -11.95
CA ILE A 37 19.80 13.30 -10.78
C ILE A 37 18.82 12.38 -10.07
N ALA A 38 19.08 12.07 -8.81
CA ALA A 38 18.18 11.30 -7.96
C ALA A 38 17.25 12.23 -7.16
N ASP A 39 15.98 11.85 -7.05
CA ASP A 39 15.00 12.49 -6.19
C ASP A 39 14.23 11.42 -5.40
N LEU A 40 13.88 11.70 -4.16
CA LEU A 40 13.12 10.81 -3.30
C LEU A 40 12.05 11.60 -2.55
N GLN A 41 10.79 11.25 -2.80
CA GLN A 41 9.63 11.87 -2.18
C GLN A 41 8.82 10.84 -1.41
N ILE A 42 8.23 11.29 -0.30
CA ILE A 42 7.20 10.55 0.41
C ILE A 42 5.85 11.02 -0.12
N LEU A 43 5.07 10.12 -0.72
CA LEU A 43 3.75 10.45 -1.26
C LEU A 43 2.63 10.35 -0.22
N THR A 44 2.90 9.75 0.94
CA THR A 44 1.98 9.68 2.08
C THR A 44 2.36 10.67 3.18
N ARG A 45 3.01 10.19 4.26
CA ARG A 45 3.47 11.00 5.39
C ARG A 45 4.79 10.47 5.92
N ALA A 46 5.63 11.37 6.41
CA ALA A 46 6.93 11.03 6.97
C ALA A 46 6.89 10.63 8.46
N GLN A 47 5.76 10.81 9.13
CA GLN A 47 5.60 10.55 10.55
C GLN A 47 4.34 9.74 10.83
N GLY A 48 4.43 8.72 11.68
CA GLY A 48 3.30 7.85 11.98
C GLY A 48 3.44 7.06 13.27
N VAL A 49 2.58 6.06 13.46
CA VAL A 49 2.57 5.20 14.65
C VAL A 49 2.63 3.74 14.22
N SER A 50 3.48 2.96 14.87
CA SER A 50 3.71 1.54 14.55
C SER A 50 2.43 0.68 14.60
N PRO A 51 2.22 -0.27 13.67
CA PRO A 51 2.91 -0.38 12.38
C PRO A 51 2.40 0.69 11.42
N GLU A 52 3.32 1.29 10.64
CA GLU A 52 3.00 2.35 9.68
C GLU A 52 3.63 2.06 8.32
N THR A 53 2.82 2.04 7.27
CA THR A 53 3.34 1.91 5.90
C THR A 53 3.55 3.29 5.27
N VAL A 54 4.76 3.52 4.76
CA VAL A 54 5.12 4.77 4.05
C VAL A 54 5.35 4.44 2.58
N TYR A 55 4.83 5.32 1.71
CA TYR A 55 4.94 5.17 0.26
C TYR A 55 5.94 6.18 -0.31
N PHE A 56 6.88 5.69 -1.09
CA PHE A 56 7.99 6.46 -1.67
C PHE A 56 7.88 6.51 -3.19
N SER A 57 8.29 7.63 -3.76
CA SER A 57 8.42 7.81 -5.21
C SER A 57 9.71 8.52 -5.55
N THR A 58 10.36 8.06 -6.60
CA THR A 58 11.56 8.66 -7.18
C THR A 58 11.30 9.15 -8.60
N GLN A 59 10.03 9.31 -8.98
CA GLN A 59 9.61 9.72 -10.32
C GLN A 59 10.00 11.15 -10.71
N GLN A 60 10.67 11.91 -9.86
CA GLN A 60 11.31 13.17 -10.27
C GLN A 60 12.81 13.02 -10.55
N SER A 61 13.37 11.83 -10.38
CA SER A 61 14.72 11.51 -10.84
C SER A 61 14.82 11.71 -12.35
N SER A 62 16.00 12.00 -12.89
CA SER A 62 16.14 12.27 -14.32
C SER A 62 17.54 12.00 -14.85
N ASP A 63 17.63 11.87 -16.16
CA ASP A 63 18.89 11.84 -16.89
C ASP A 63 18.72 12.55 -18.24
N SER A 64 19.59 13.55 -18.49
CA SER A 64 19.62 14.30 -19.74
C SER A 64 19.94 13.44 -20.98
N THR A 65 20.51 12.27 -20.80
CA THR A 65 20.90 11.33 -21.86
C THR A 65 19.90 10.21 -22.07
N CYS A 66 18.75 10.25 -21.37
CA CYS A 66 17.79 9.16 -21.45
C CYS A 66 17.20 8.99 -22.85
N LEU A 67 17.10 7.71 -23.27
CA LEU A 67 16.34 7.26 -24.41
C LEU A 67 15.39 6.14 -24.01
N ASP A 68 14.10 6.30 -24.30
CA ASP A 68 13.08 5.26 -24.09
C ASP A 68 13.31 4.02 -24.98
N TYR A 69 12.50 2.96 -24.83
CA TYR A 69 12.69 1.74 -25.62
C TYR A 69 12.45 1.91 -27.11
N ALA A 70 11.61 2.86 -27.52
CA ALA A 70 11.42 3.20 -28.92
C ALA A 70 12.54 4.11 -29.47
N GLY A 71 13.53 4.47 -28.65
CA GLY A 71 14.59 5.41 -29.01
C GLY A 71 14.13 6.87 -29.01
N GLY A 72 12.97 7.15 -28.43
CA GLY A 72 12.48 8.49 -28.17
C GLY A 72 13.11 9.12 -26.93
N SER A 73 12.59 10.28 -26.54
CA SER A 73 13.05 11.06 -25.37
C SER A 73 11.92 11.29 -24.37
N ASP A 74 10.97 10.36 -24.29
CA ASP A 74 9.93 10.41 -23.26
C ASP A 74 10.56 10.21 -21.88
N GLN A 75 10.68 11.31 -21.13
CA GLN A 75 11.29 11.31 -19.81
C GLN A 75 10.47 10.52 -18.79
N GLU A 76 9.14 10.44 -18.92
CA GLU A 76 8.32 9.68 -17.97
C GLU A 76 8.56 8.17 -18.13
N ALA A 77 8.74 7.70 -19.38
CA ALA A 77 9.15 6.32 -19.65
C ALA A 77 10.49 5.98 -18.99
N CYS A 78 11.46 6.89 -19.05
CA CYS A 78 12.76 6.74 -18.41
C CYS A 78 12.67 6.56 -16.90
N ARG A 79 11.90 7.46 -16.28
CA ARG A 79 11.69 7.57 -14.84
C ARG A 79 10.87 6.43 -14.30
N THR A 80 10.08 5.79 -15.15
CA THR A 80 9.24 4.65 -14.77
C THR A 80 9.97 3.31 -14.81
N GLY A 81 11.29 3.34 -15.02
CA GLY A 81 12.16 2.17 -14.96
C GLY A 81 12.33 1.45 -16.29
N GLN A 82 12.18 2.15 -17.42
CA GLN A 82 12.65 1.67 -18.73
C GLN A 82 14.14 1.97 -19.00
N TYR A 83 14.73 2.90 -18.24
CA TYR A 83 16.12 3.34 -18.44
C TYR A 83 16.89 3.41 -17.13
N LEU A 84 16.31 4.05 -16.11
CA LEU A 84 16.92 4.16 -14.80
C LEU A 84 16.65 2.89 -13.97
N GLY A 85 17.66 2.44 -13.23
CA GLY A 85 17.52 1.48 -12.15
C GLY A 85 17.43 2.18 -10.80
N PHE A 86 16.78 1.51 -9.84
CA PHE A 86 16.52 2.03 -8.49
C PHE A 86 16.84 0.98 -7.43
N HIS A 87 17.56 1.40 -6.39
CA HIS A 87 17.86 0.58 -5.22
C HIS A 87 17.46 1.35 -3.95
N PHE A 88 16.39 0.92 -3.29
CA PHE A 88 15.96 1.47 -2.01
C PHE A 88 16.59 0.72 -0.84
N ASN A 89 17.01 1.47 0.16
CA ASN A 89 17.38 0.98 1.49
C ASN A 89 16.53 1.74 2.50
N PHE A 90 15.68 1.03 3.26
CA PHE A 90 14.72 1.63 4.17
C PHE A 90 15.32 1.95 5.55
N ASP A 91 16.58 1.60 5.78
CA ASP A 91 17.29 1.80 7.05
C ASP A 91 16.64 1.07 8.24
N ASP A 92 15.95 -0.03 7.97
CA ASP A 92 15.21 -0.86 8.91
C ASP A 92 15.77 -2.30 8.94
N PRO A 93 16.96 -2.52 9.54
CA PRO A 93 17.61 -3.83 9.55
C PRO A 93 16.87 -4.88 10.39
N ASP A 94 15.98 -4.46 11.28
CA ASP A 94 15.23 -5.35 12.18
C ASP A 94 13.99 -5.96 11.50
N SER A 95 13.58 -5.41 10.35
CA SER A 95 12.39 -5.85 9.59
C SER A 95 12.43 -7.29 9.07
N GLY A 96 13.62 -7.90 8.97
CA GLY A 96 13.78 -9.30 8.59
C GLY A 96 13.50 -9.59 7.10
N LEU A 97 12.83 -10.71 6.83
CA LEU A 97 12.55 -11.21 5.48
C LEU A 97 11.03 -11.35 5.26
N TYR A 98 10.57 -11.17 4.02
CA TYR A 98 9.21 -11.54 3.64
C TYR A 98 9.03 -13.06 3.69
N GLU A 99 8.00 -13.56 4.35
CA GLU A 99 7.74 -15.02 4.43
C GLU A 99 7.50 -15.66 3.06
N THR A 100 6.85 -14.93 2.17
CA THR A 100 6.48 -15.32 0.80
C THR A 100 7.70 -15.55 -0.10
N THR A 101 8.61 -14.58 -0.18
CA THR A 101 9.73 -14.59 -1.16
C THR A 101 11.09 -14.77 -0.53
N GLN A 102 11.20 -14.66 0.79
CA GLN A 102 12.46 -14.68 1.54
C GLN A 102 13.41 -13.51 1.23
N ASN A 103 12.97 -12.52 0.45
CA ASN A 103 13.72 -11.29 0.22
C ASN A 103 13.74 -10.43 1.48
N SER A 104 14.79 -9.61 1.62
CA SER A 104 14.87 -8.65 2.73
C SER A 104 13.73 -7.64 2.67
N LYS A 105 13.12 -7.34 3.81
CA LYS A 105 12.17 -6.23 3.92
C LYS A 105 12.88 -4.88 3.92
N ASN A 106 14.17 -4.82 4.26
CA ASN A 106 14.94 -3.58 4.38
C ASN A 106 15.35 -2.98 3.02
N THR A 107 15.24 -3.72 1.92
CA THR A 107 15.70 -3.24 0.60
C THR A 107 14.74 -3.60 -0.52
N GLN A 108 14.75 -2.78 -1.57
CA GLN A 108 14.14 -3.08 -2.86
C GLN A 108 15.17 -2.82 -3.95
N ILE A 109 15.62 -3.87 -4.62
CA ILE A 109 16.77 -3.84 -5.56
C ILE A 109 16.30 -3.84 -7.02
N SER A 110 15.08 -4.28 -7.24
CA SER A 110 14.49 -4.69 -8.53
C SER A 110 14.10 -3.51 -9.45
N GLY A 111 14.62 -2.29 -9.22
CA GLY A 111 14.60 -1.25 -10.25
C GLY A 111 13.25 -0.53 -10.49
N SER A 112 12.29 -0.64 -9.58
CA SER A 112 11.06 0.17 -9.65
C SER A 112 11.28 1.56 -9.03
N PRO A 113 10.74 2.65 -9.63
CA PRO A 113 10.83 4.02 -9.08
C PRO A 113 9.87 4.29 -7.91
N ARG A 114 9.00 3.32 -7.59
CA ARG A 114 8.07 3.42 -6.47
C ARG A 114 8.29 2.23 -5.54
N ALA A 115 8.20 2.51 -4.25
CA ALA A 115 8.41 1.54 -3.20
C ALA A 115 7.49 1.86 -2.03
N ALA A 116 7.16 0.85 -1.22
CA ALA A 116 6.50 1.05 0.05
C ALA A 116 7.13 0.11 1.09
N HIS A 117 7.18 0.58 2.33
CA HIS A 117 7.73 -0.18 3.45
C HIS A 117 6.85 0.01 4.69
N THR A 118 6.61 -1.08 5.42
CA THR A 118 5.90 -1.04 6.70
C THR A 118 6.93 -1.01 7.82
N PHE A 119 7.02 0.12 8.51
CA PHE A 119 7.92 0.32 9.62
C PHE A 119 7.26 -0.11 10.93
N GLU A 120 7.99 -0.89 11.71
CA GLU A 120 7.62 -1.29 13.06
C GLU A 120 8.55 -0.64 14.09
N CYS A 121 7.97 -0.12 15.16
CA CYS A 121 8.71 0.48 16.28
C CYS A 121 8.12 0.01 17.59
N ASP A 122 8.88 -0.82 18.31
CA ASP A 122 8.51 -1.35 19.62
C ASP A 122 9.10 -0.55 20.80
N GLY A 123 9.77 0.56 20.50
CA GLY A 123 10.46 1.38 21.48
C GLY A 123 11.93 0.99 21.61
N SER A 124 12.44 0.90 22.84
CA SER A 124 13.87 0.78 23.13
C SER A 124 14.57 -0.49 22.62
N GLU A 125 13.81 -1.46 22.13
CA GLU A 125 14.35 -2.71 21.57
C GLU A 125 14.67 -2.58 20.07
N ASN A 126 14.12 -1.59 19.39
CA ASN A 126 14.39 -1.35 17.97
C ASN A 126 15.75 -0.65 17.78
N SER A 127 16.55 -1.08 16.80
CA SER A 127 17.89 -0.56 16.53
C SER A 127 17.93 0.91 16.09
N ARG A 128 16.79 1.45 15.64
CA ARG A 128 16.58 2.85 15.24
C ARG A 128 15.91 3.70 16.31
N TRP A 129 15.76 3.17 17.53
CA TRP A 129 15.19 3.93 18.65
C TRP A 129 16.04 5.13 19.05
N ASN A 130 15.42 6.32 19.05
CA ASN A 130 15.99 7.54 19.57
C ASN A 130 15.37 7.86 20.96
N PRO A 131 16.13 7.74 22.06
CA PRO A 131 15.60 7.95 23.41
C PRO A 131 15.28 9.41 23.71
N GLN A 132 15.78 10.37 22.94
CA GLN A 132 15.46 11.79 23.09
C GLN A 132 14.12 12.13 22.45
N SER A 133 13.85 11.65 21.24
CA SER A 133 12.57 11.89 20.55
C SER A 133 11.49 10.89 20.94
N GLN A 134 11.85 9.76 21.57
CA GLN A 134 10.95 8.66 21.91
C GLN A 134 10.26 8.05 20.68
N GLN A 135 10.99 7.97 19.57
CA GLN A 135 10.54 7.42 18.28
C GLN A 135 11.66 6.61 17.63
N CYS A 136 11.31 5.72 16.71
CA CYS A 136 12.27 5.11 15.80
C CYS A 136 12.49 6.03 14.59
N GLU A 137 13.74 6.28 14.22
CA GLU A 137 14.14 7.21 13.16
C GLU A 137 14.89 6.47 12.05
N PHE A 138 14.25 6.39 10.87
CA PHE A 138 14.74 5.63 9.71
C PHE A 138 15.19 6.58 8.60
N THR A 139 16.45 6.50 8.19
CA THR A 139 16.98 7.30 7.07
C THR A 139 16.87 6.53 5.76
N VAL A 140 15.70 6.59 5.14
CA VAL A 140 15.44 5.93 3.85
C VAL A 140 16.30 6.56 2.77
N LYS A 141 16.98 5.73 1.99
CA LYS A 141 17.82 6.13 0.87
C LYS A 141 17.42 5.42 -0.40
N VAL A 142 17.69 6.06 -1.53
CA VAL A 142 17.63 5.44 -2.85
C VAL A 142 18.87 5.78 -3.64
N ARG A 143 19.41 4.82 -4.39
CA ARG A 143 20.37 5.05 -5.46
C ARG A 143 19.67 4.89 -6.80
N VAL A 144 19.83 5.90 -7.64
CA VAL A 144 19.37 5.88 -9.04
C VAL A 144 20.58 5.74 -9.94
N GLN A 145 20.53 4.82 -10.90
CA GLN A 145 21.65 4.55 -11.80
C GLN A 145 21.19 4.39 -13.25
N ASN A 146 21.94 4.97 -14.19
CA ASN A 146 21.71 4.79 -15.62
C ASN A 146 22.50 3.60 -16.20
N PRO A 147 22.21 3.17 -17.45
CA PRO A 147 22.93 2.06 -18.09
C PRO A 147 24.42 2.36 -18.39
N LEU A 148 24.84 3.63 -18.37
CA LEU A 148 26.24 4.04 -18.54
C LEU A 148 27.06 3.91 -17.24
N GLY A 149 26.39 3.64 -16.12
CA GLY A 149 27.01 3.52 -14.80
C GLY A 149 27.09 4.83 -14.03
N ASP A 150 26.50 5.92 -14.53
CA ASP A 150 26.32 7.13 -13.73
C ASP A 150 25.22 6.92 -12.70
N TRP A 151 25.40 7.47 -11.51
CA TRP A 151 24.48 7.30 -10.40
C TRP A 151 24.44 8.52 -9.49
N ALA A 152 23.33 8.65 -8.76
CA ALA A 152 23.15 9.63 -7.71
C ALA A 152 22.29 9.04 -6.57
N ASP A 153 22.52 9.51 -5.35
CA ASP A 153 21.76 9.11 -4.17
C ASP A 153 20.71 10.18 -3.81
N ALA A 154 19.57 9.74 -3.27
CA ALA A 154 18.56 10.57 -2.62
C ALA A 154 18.12 9.96 -1.28
N CYS A 155 17.58 10.77 -0.37
CA CYS A 155 17.28 10.35 0.98
C CYS A 155 16.12 11.14 1.61
N THR A 156 15.49 10.55 2.61
CA THR A 156 14.47 11.18 3.46
C THR A 156 14.47 10.55 4.85
N LEU A 157 13.95 11.26 5.84
CA LEU A 157 13.75 10.75 7.19
C LEU A 157 12.30 10.29 7.36
N VAL A 158 12.11 9.13 7.99
CA VAL A 158 10.81 8.65 8.48
C VAL A 158 10.90 8.47 9.99
N THR A 159 9.88 8.94 10.73
CA THR A 159 9.83 8.80 12.19
C THR A 159 8.55 8.09 12.64
N ILE A 160 8.72 6.99 13.38
CA ILE A 160 7.60 6.15 13.82
C ILE A 160 7.58 6.10 15.34
N ALA A 161 6.47 6.52 15.93
CA ALA A 161 6.25 6.36 17.35
C ALA A 161 5.79 4.93 17.67
N PRO A 162 6.24 4.32 18.77
CA PRO A 162 5.64 3.10 19.28
C PRO A 162 4.25 3.42 19.84
N GLN A 163 3.32 2.44 19.76
CA GLN A 163 1.92 2.68 20.14
C GLN A 163 1.77 3.14 21.60
N HIS A 164 2.58 2.64 22.53
CA HIS A 164 2.48 3.00 23.95
C HIS A 164 2.96 4.43 24.26
N VAL A 165 3.70 5.07 23.35
CA VAL A 165 4.07 6.50 23.44
C VAL A 165 2.98 7.37 22.78
N ALA A 166 2.44 6.91 21.65
CA ALA A 166 1.45 7.65 20.88
C ALA A 166 0.06 7.70 21.54
N TYR A 167 -0.33 6.66 22.28
CA TYR A 167 -1.66 6.50 22.86
C TYR A 167 -1.61 6.52 24.39
N ALA A 168 -2.42 7.39 24.99
CA ALA A 168 -2.59 7.39 26.44
C ALA A 168 -3.34 6.14 26.90
N THR A 169 -3.06 5.69 28.13
CA THR A 169 -3.74 4.52 28.72
C THR A 169 -5.24 4.75 28.90
N ALA A 170 -5.67 6.01 29.06
CA ALA A 170 -7.07 6.40 29.16
C ALA A 170 -7.85 6.21 27.85
N ASP A 171 -7.15 6.26 26.70
CA ASP A 171 -7.71 6.08 25.35
C ASP A 171 -7.44 4.67 24.80
N THR A 172 -6.95 3.78 25.67
CA THR A 172 -6.69 2.38 25.35
C THR A 172 -7.83 1.50 25.85
N TYR A 173 -8.26 0.56 25.01
CA TYR A 173 -9.21 -0.50 25.29
C TYR A 173 -8.51 -1.85 25.28
N CYS A 174 -8.79 -2.68 26.28
CA CYS A 174 -8.34 -4.07 26.33
C CYS A 174 -9.56 -4.97 26.25
N ILE A 175 -9.54 -5.92 25.32
CA ILE A 175 -10.65 -6.79 25.00
C ILE A 175 -10.22 -8.23 25.26
N SER A 176 -10.89 -8.90 26.20
CA SER A 176 -10.64 -10.30 26.56
C SER A 176 -11.96 -11.06 26.72
N SER A 177 -12.20 -12.06 25.87
CA SER A 177 -13.40 -12.90 25.94
C SER A 177 -13.53 -13.63 27.28
N GLY A 178 -12.39 -13.92 27.93
CA GLY A 178 -12.32 -14.59 29.23
C GLY A 178 -12.31 -13.66 30.44
N SER A 179 -12.39 -12.34 30.23
CA SER A 179 -12.17 -11.33 31.28
C SER A 179 -10.78 -11.39 31.94
N ASP A 180 -9.78 -11.87 31.20
CA ASP A 180 -8.38 -11.86 31.62
C ASP A 180 -7.66 -10.63 31.05
N PHE A 181 -7.39 -9.68 31.93
CA PHE A 181 -6.73 -8.43 31.62
C PHE A 181 -5.34 -8.33 32.26
N SER A 182 -4.76 -9.47 32.68
CA SER A 182 -3.46 -9.48 33.38
C SER A 182 -2.31 -8.90 32.55
N ASP A 183 -2.33 -9.15 31.24
CA ASP A 183 -1.36 -8.61 30.27
C ASP A 183 -1.80 -7.28 29.63
N CYS A 184 -2.94 -6.72 30.03
CA CYS A 184 -3.39 -5.41 29.54
C CYS A 184 -2.40 -4.31 30.00
N PRO A 185 -2.09 -3.31 29.16
CA PRO A 185 -1.22 -2.21 29.57
C PRO A 185 -1.63 -1.59 30.90
N ALA A 186 -0.65 -1.36 31.77
CA ALA A 186 -0.89 -0.80 33.10
C ALA A 186 -1.57 0.57 33.00
N GLY A 187 -2.55 0.83 33.85
CA GLY A 187 -3.25 2.12 33.90
C GLY A 187 -4.42 2.27 32.91
N VAL A 188 -4.76 1.23 32.15
CA VAL A 188 -6.01 1.19 31.38
C VAL A 188 -7.21 1.18 32.34
N PRO A 189 -8.18 2.10 32.19
CA PRO A 189 -9.36 2.15 33.04
C PRO A 189 -10.19 0.87 32.96
N VAL A 190 -10.78 0.45 34.09
CA VAL A 190 -11.69 -0.72 34.14
C VAL A 190 -12.87 -0.56 33.17
N ALA A 191 -13.34 0.67 32.92
CA ALA A 191 -14.41 0.93 31.96
C ALA A 191 -14.03 0.59 30.50
N ASN A 192 -12.74 0.52 30.19
CA ASN A 192 -12.21 0.18 28.87
C ASN A 192 -11.73 -1.28 28.81
N GLN A 193 -11.93 -2.06 29.87
CA GLN A 193 -11.70 -3.51 29.90
C GLN A 193 -12.99 -4.21 29.50
N LEU A 194 -13.06 -4.65 28.25
CA LEU A 194 -14.27 -5.18 27.63
C LEU A 194 -14.13 -6.69 27.40
N THR A 195 -15.27 -7.38 27.36
CA THR A 195 -15.30 -8.81 27.03
C THR A 195 -15.61 -9.10 25.57
N ASN A 196 -15.89 -8.06 24.79
CA ASN A 196 -16.17 -8.16 23.37
C ASN A 196 -15.81 -6.87 22.63
N SER A 197 -15.82 -6.91 21.29
CA SER A 197 -15.63 -5.74 20.44
C SER A 197 -16.55 -4.59 20.86
N PRO A 198 -16.04 -3.35 20.91
CA PRO A 198 -16.86 -2.20 21.28
C PRO A 198 -17.90 -1.94 20.17
N ALA A 199 -19.18 -2.11 20.51
CA ALA A 199 -20.30 -1.89 19.58
C ALA A 199 -20.24 -0.48 18.99
N GLN A 200 -20.43 -0.33 17.69
CA GLN A 200 -20.46 1.00 17.09
C GLN A 200 -21.65 1.81 17.65
N ASN A 201 -21.36 2.99 18.17
CA ASN A 201 -22.35 3.87 18.78
C ASN A 201 -22.16 5.27 18.18
N PRO A 202 -23.19 5.88 17.58
CA PRO A 202 -23.06 7.20 16.96
C PRO A 202 -22.64 8.29 17.96
N ASN A 203 -22.83 8.08 19.26
CA ASN A 203 -22.46 9.01 20.32
C ASN A 203 -21.06 8.78 20.92
N ILE A 204 -20.34 7.75 20.47
CA ILE A 204 -18.99 7.45 20.92
C ILE A 204 -18.05 7.72 19.75
N ASN A 205 -17.13 8.67 19.92
CA ASN A 205 -16.06 8.91 18.98
C ASN A 205 -14.80 8.21 19.48
N ARG A 206 -14.23 7.30 18.68
CA ARG A 206 -12.99 6.58 19.01
C ARG A 206 -11.74 7.17 18.38
N THR A 207 -11.82 8.35 17.78
CA THR A 207 -10.64 9.05 17.27
C THR A 207 -9.52 9.06 18.30
N GLY A 208 -8.31 8.69 17.87
CA GLY A 208 -7.13 8.64 18.75
C GLY A 208 -7.16 7.50 19.78
N SER A 209 -7.97 6.46 19.59
CA SER A 209 -8.01 5.30 20.49
C SER A 209 -7.09 4.16 20.04
N ARG A 210 -6.63 3.38 21.04
CA ARG A 210 -5.93 2.11 20.83
C ARG A 210 -6.82 0.96 21.32
N ILE A 211 -7.11 -0.01 20.46
CA ILE A 211 -8.01 -1.13 20.74
C ILE A 211 -7.20 -2.43 20.67
N LEU A 212 -7.04 -3.11 21.81
CA LEU A 212 -6.18 -4.28 21.93
C LEU A 212 -6.98 -5.53 22.27
N TYR A 213 -6.86 -6.57 21.46
CA TYR A 213 -7.51 -7.87 21.66
C TYR A 213 -6.53 -8.88 22.29
N GLN A 214 -6.99 -9.65 23.28
CA GLN A 214 -6.12 -10.57 24.00
C GLN A 214 -5.75 -11.79 23.15
N ARG A 215 -4.46 -12.01 22.94
CA ARG A 215 -3.91 -13.24 22.34
C ARG A 215 -4.26 -14.46 23.19
N GLY A 216 -4.42 -15.61 22.53
CA GLY A 216 -4.81 -16.87 23.17
C GLY A 216 -6.27 -16.92 23.66
N SER A 217 -7.09 -15.92 23.33
CA SER A 217 -8.53 -15.96 23.62
C SER A 217 -9.21 -17.12 22.89
N THR A 218 -10.13 -17.79 23.58
CA THR A 218 -10.87 -18.94 23.04
C THR A 218 -12.18 -18.58 22.34
N GLY A 219 -12.65 -17.33 22.49
CA GLY A 219 -13.87 -16.84 21.86
C GLY A 219 -13.61 -16.11 20.53
N ILE A 220 -14.63 -16.08 19.68
CA ILE A 220 -14.69 -15.21 18.50
C ILE A 220 -15.32 -13.89 18.95
N TYR A 221 -14.64 -12.78 18.69
CA TYR A 221 -15.15 -11.43 18.98
C TYR A 221 -16.17 -10.98 17.92
N ASP A 222 -17.17 -10.23 18.36
CA ASP A 222 -18.16 -9.60 17.49
C ASP A 222 -17.48 -8.65 16.48
N PRO A 223 -18.16 -8.29 15.38
CA PRO A 223 -17.62 -7.33 14.42
C PRO A 223 -17.17 -6.01 15.05
N LEU A 224 -16.04 -5.48 14.58
CA LEU A 224 -15.58 -4.12 14.90
C LEU A 224 -15.77 -3.20 13.70
N CYS A 225 -16.41 -2.06 13.94
CA CYS A 225 -16.85 -1.16 12.88
C CYS A 225 -16.45 0.27 13.21
N LEU A 226 -15.69 0.87 12.29
CA LEU A 226 -15.12 2.21 12.41
C LEU A 226 -15.75 3.12 11.35
N ARG A 227 -16.09 4.34 11.75
CA ARG A 227 -16.78 5.30 10.88
C ARG A 227 -15.82 6.03 9.95
N TYR A 228 -16.38 6.73 8.96
CA TYR A 228 -15.60 7.60 8.07
C TYR A 228 -15.01 8.83 8.75
N ASP A 229 -15.60 9.31 9.85
CA ASP A 229 -15.14 10.47 10.61
C ASP A 229 -14.15 10.10 11.74
N GLU A 230 -13.98 8.80 12.01
CA GLU A 230 -13.04 8.29 13.01
C GLU A 230 -11.62 8.13 12.42
N HIS A 231 -10.62 8.60 13.16
CA HIS A 231 -9.24 8.73 12.67
C HIS A 231 -8.20 8.44 13.76
N HIS A 232 -6.98 8.05 13.36
CA HIS A 232 -5.87 7.69 14.24
C HIS A 232 -6.20 6.57 15.23
N ILE A 233 -6.92 5.54 14.78
CA ILE A 233 -7.24 4.35 15.57
C ILE A 233 -6.24 3.25 15.27
N ARG A 234 -5.72 2.62 16.32
CA ARG A 234 -4.97 1.36 16.20
C ARG A 234 -5.79 0.22 16.74
N VAL A 235 -5.93 -0.82 15.95
CA VAL A 235 -6.52 -2.10 16.35
C VAL A 235 -5.42 -3.13 16.31
N ASP A 236 -5.11 -3.74 17.45
CA ASP A 236 -3.99 -4.66 17.58
C ASP A 236 -4.30 -5.74 18.62
N SER A 237 -3.30 -6.53 18.95
CA SER A 237 -3.34 -7.58 19.95
C SER A 237 -2.49 -7.25 21.18
N TYR A 238 -2.73 -7.95 22.29
CA TYR A 238 -1.86 -7.92 23.48
C TYR A 238 -1.76 -9.29 24.13
N GLY A 239 -0.75 -9.48 24.99
CA GLY A 239 -0.53 -10.74 25.70
C GLY A 239 0.15 -11.79 24.85
N LYS A 240 -0.10 -13.08 25.13
CA LYS A 240 0.61 -14.22 24.53
C LYS A 240 -0.35 -15.25 23.96
N GLY A 241 0.12 -16.04 23.00
CA GLY A 241 -0.65 -17.10 22.35
C GLY A 241 -1.04 -16.75 20.92
N SER A 242 -1.98 -17.51 20.37
CA SER A 242 -2.48 -17.32 19.00
C SER A 242 -3.15 -15.97 18.82
N ASP A 243 -3.18 -15.49 17.57
CA ASP A 243 -3.89 -14.26 17.22
C ASP A 243 -5.38 -14.36 17.63
N PRO A 244 -5.93 -13.30 18.24
CA PRO A 244 -7.35 -13.25 18.59
C PRO A 244 -8.22 -13.25 17.33
N VAL A 245 -9.36 -13.93 17.39
CA VAL A 245 -10.28 -14.08 16.25
C VAL A 245 -11.39 -13.04 16.30
N ILE A 246 -11.50 -12.20 15.28
CA ILE A 246 -12.58 -11.23 15.10
C ILE A 246 -13.45 -11.65 13.92
N ALA A 247 -14.77 -11.67 14.11
CA ALA A 247 -15.71 -12.12 13.09
C ALA A 247 -15.61 -11.30 11.79
N SER A 248 -15.56 -9.97 11.90
CA SER A 248 -15.31 -9.09 10.75
C SER A 248 -14.85 -7.70 11.17
N LEU A 249 -14.19 -7.02 10.24
CA LEU A 249 -13.81 -5.61 10.36
C LEU A 249 -14.52 -4.81 9.26
N SER A 250 -15.19 -3.73 9.66
CA SER A 250 -15.86 -2.82 8.74
C SER A 250 -15.29 -1.41 8.92
N LEU A 251 -14.41 -1.01 8.00
CA LEU A 251 -13.58 0.18 8.08
C LEU A 251 -14.14 1.26 7.15
N GLY A 252 -14.55 2.41 7.67
CA GLY A 252 -15.26 3.41 6.86
C GLY A 252 -16.72 3.02 6.65
N THR A 253 -17.53 3.37 7.64
CA THR A 253 -18.99 3.15 7.65
C THR A 253 -19.72 4.44 7.99
N ALA A 254 -20.93 4.60 7.47
CA ALA A 254 -21.81 5.71 7.79
C ALA A 254 -22.61 5.43 9.08
N GLN A 255 -23.24 4.25 9.18
CA GLN A 255 -23.98 3.80 10.37
C GLN A 255 -24.12 2.28 10.49
N GLY A 256 -23.61 1.71 11.57
CA GLY A 256 -23.50 0.27 11.75
C GLY A 256 -22.43 -0.35 10.84
N CYS A 257 -22.24 -1.65 10.95
CA CYS A 257 -21.20 -2.38 10.22
C CYS A 257 -21.48 -2.57 8.73
N ASN A 258 -22.75 -2.51 8.32
CA ASN A 258 -23.17 -2.86 6.97
C ASN A 258 -23.53 -1.63 6.11
N ASP A 259 -23.48 -0.42 6.68
CA ASP A 259 -23.79 0.82 5.95
C ASP A 259 -22.51 1.51 5.49
N HIS A 260 -22.10 1.21 4.26
CA HIS A 260 -20.92 1.79 3.65
C HIS A 260 -21.24 3.00 2.76
N ILE A 261 -22.50 3.37 2.56
CA ILE A 261 -22.89 4.41 1.59
C ILE A 261 -23.47 5.60 2.36
N PRO A 262 -22.67 6.65 2.60
CA PRO A 262 -23.16 7.85 3.27
C PRO A 262 -24.13 8.64 2.38
N THR A 263 -24.99 9.44 3.02
CA THR A 263 -25.81 10.47 2.38
C THR A 263 -25.00 11.74 2.14
N THR A 264 -25.40 12.58 1.18
CA THR A 264 -24.78 13.91 0.97
C THR A 264 -24.74 14.76 2.24
N ALA A 265 -25.74 14.64 3.12
CA ALA A 265 -25.74 15.35 4.40
C ALA A 265 -24.59 14.89 5.33
N GLN A 266 -24.29 13.60 5.36
CA GLN A 266 -23.15 13.04 6.11
C GLN A 266 -21.82 13.43 5.48
N LEU A 267 -21.71 13.47 4.14
CA LEU A 267 -20.46 13.84 3.45
C LEU A 267 -19.91 15.20 3.89
N ASN A 268 -20.79 16.18 4.08
CA ASN A 268 -20.41 17.52 4.50
C ASN A 268 -19.76 17.58 5.89
N SER A 269 -19.87 16.50 6.69
CA SER A 269 -19.22 16.37 8.00
C SER A 269 -17.89 15.63 7.96
N TYR A 270 -17.56 14.97 6.85
CA TYR A 270 -16.33 14.18 6.74
C TYR A 270 -15.15 15.06 6.33
N PRO A 271 -13.93 14.79 6.84
CA PRO A 271 -12.75 15.55 6.45
C PRO A 271 -12.48 15.42 4.95
N LEU A 272 -12.15 16.53 4.29
CA LEU A 272 -11.67 16.48 2.90
C LEU A 272 -10.25 15.89 2.88
N LEU A 273 -9.93 15.16 1.81
CA LEU A 273 -8.58 14.70 1.55
C LEU A 273 -7.69 15.91 1.26
N SER A 274 -6.64 16.10 2.06
CA SER A 274 -5.74 17.25 1.95
C SER A 274 -4.27 16.89 2.16
N LYS A 275 -3.39 17.82 1.77
CA LYS A 275 -1.96 17.79 2.05
C LYS A 275 -1.60 19.01 2.91
N ASP A 276 -0.65 18.82 3.81
CA ASP A 276 -0.02 19.90 4.57
C ASP A 276 0.92 20.74 3.68
N THR A 277 1.54 21.76 4.26
CA THR A 277 2.49 22.64 3.56
C THR A 277 3.78 21.93 3.12
N SER A 278 4.07 20.76 3.68
CA SER A 278 5.21 19.91 3.32
C SER A 278 4.85 18.93 2.19
N GLY A 279 3.58 18.88 1.78
CA GLY A 279 3.08 17.98 0.75
C GLY A 279 2.64 16.61 1.26
N TYR A 280 2.58 16.39 2.59
CA TYR A 280 2.16 15.13 3.19
C TYR A 280 0.65 15.10 3.45
N ILE A 281 0.05 13.93 3.32
CA ILE A 281 -1.38 13.74 3.58
C ILE A 281 -1.67 13.96 5.08
N ASP A 282 -2.58 14.88 5.39
CA ASP A 282 -2.90 15.30 6.76
C ASP A 282 -4.37 15.15 7.16
N ALA A 283 -5.26 14.89 6.20
CA ALA A 283 -6.66 14.57 6.44
C ALA A 283 -7.26 13.71 5.32
N GLY A 284 -8.40 13.09 5.62
CA GLY A 284 -9.19 12.30 4.68
C GLY A 284 -10.28 11.49 5.40
N TRP A 285 -10.98 10.65 4.66
CA TRP A 285 -11.96 9.75 5.25
C TRP A 285 -11.25 8.57 5.92
N HIS A 286 -11.74 8.14 7.08
CA HIS A 286 -11.20 7.01 7.82
C HIS A 286 -9.67 7.10 7.92
N PHE A 287 -9.18 8.25 8.41
CA PHE A 287 -7.80 8.67 8.25
C PHE A 287 -6.84 8.03 9.25
N ALA A 288 -5.67 7.60 8.77
CA ALA A 288 -4.53 7.18 9.59
C ALA A 288 -4.83 6.04 10.58
N ASN A 289 -5.70 5.12 10.18
CA ASN A 289 -6.08 3.95 10.97
C ASN A 289 -5.21 2.75 10.60
N SER A 290 -4.99 1.84 11.56
CA SER A 290 -4.26 0.60 11.29
C SER A 290 -4.83 -0.57 12.07
N VAL A 291 -4.76 -1.75 11.47
CA VAL A 291 -5.18 -3.03 12.03
C VAL A 291 -4.01 -4.00 11.88
N ALA A 292 -3.58 -4.61 12.98
CA ALA A 292 -2.49 -5.57 12.95
C ALA A 292 -2.63 -6.74 13.91
N HIS A 293 -1.99 -7.87 13.58
CA HIS A 293 -1.81 -9.02 14.48
C HIS A 293 -3.12 -9.70 14.94
N LEU A 294 -4.07 -9.85 14.02
CA LEU A 294 -5.39 -10.43 14.29
C LEU A 294 -5.67 -11.55 13.28
N ARG A 295 -6.44 -12.53 13.72
CA ARG A 295 -7.13 -13.43 12.81
C ARG A 295 -8.52 -12.88 12.52
N VAL A 296 -8.86 -12.70 11.25
CA VAL A 296 -10.07 -11.97 10.85
C VAL A 296 -10.91 -12.79 9.88
N GLY A 297 -12.22 -12.88 10.14
CA GLY A 297 -13.14 -13.57 9.26
C GLY A 297 -13.27 -12.91 7.88
N SER A 298 -13.42 -11.58 7.87
CA SER A 298 -13.38 -10.75 6.65
C SER A 298 -13.12 -9.27 6.96
N ILE A 299 -12.60 -8.55 5.98
CA ILE A 299 -12.37 -7.10 6.06
C ILE A 299 -13.11 -6.42 4.92
N SER A 300 -13.96 -5.47 5.27
CA SER A 300 -14.64 -4.58 4.34
C SER A 300 -14.22 -3.15 4.61
N VAL A 301 -13.65 -2.50 3.60
CA VAL A 301 -13.38 -1.07 3.60
C VAL A 301 -14.53 -0.38 2.85
N GLY A 302 -14.98 0.76 3.35
CA GLY A 302 -16.02 1.57 2.73
C GLY A 302 -15.63 2.14 1.36
N MET A 303 -16.40 3.11 0.90
CA MET A 303 -16.19 3.82 -0.37
C MET A 303 -14.85 4.54 -0.43
N SER A 304 -14.29 4.95 0.71
CA SER A 304 -12.97 5.59 0.74
C SER A 304 -12.30 5.41 2.10
N ALA A 305 -10.98 5.44 2.08
CA ALA A 305 -10.13 5.48 3.27
C ALA A 305 -8.82 6.18 2.90
N THR A 306 -8.12 6.71 3.91
CA THR A 306 -6.90 7.49 3.70
C THR A 306 -5.83 7.05 4.70
N LEU A 307 -4.67 6.59 4.21
CA LEU A 307 -3.58 6.05 5.03
C LEU A 307 -4.07 4.91 5.95
N LEU A 308 -4.62 3.85 5.36
CA LEU A 308 -5.06 2.66 6.06
C LEU A 308 -4.00 1.57 5.93
N THR A 309 -3.46 1.11 7.06
CA THR A 309 -2.55 -0.05 7.11
C THR A 309 -3.27 -1.29 7.65
N LEU A 310 -3.25 -2.37 6.88
CA LEU A 310 -3.64 -3.72 7.27
C LEU A 310 -2.36 -4.56 7.29
N HIS A 311 -1.92 -5.00 8.47
CA HIS A 311 -0.59 -5.58 8.64
C HIS A 311 -0.60 -6.89 9.43
N GLN A 312 0.10 -7.94 8.98
CA GLN A 312 0.17 -9.23 9.69
C GLN A 312 -1.21 -9.73 10.13
N LEU A 313 -2.11 -9.90 9.16
CA LEU A 313 -3.47 -10.37 9.40
C LEU A 313 -3.63 -11.79 8.84
N ASP A 314 -4.17 -12.67 9.67
CA ASP A 314 -4.51 -14.04 9.30
C ASP A 314 -5.96 -14.11 8.82
N LEU A 315 -6.16 -14.30 7.52
CA LEU A 315 -7.44 -14.64 6.91
C LEU A 315 -7.37 -16.02 6.24
N ASP A 316 -6.52 -16.91 6.74
CA ASP A 316 -6.49 -18.31 6.35
C ASP A 316 -7.64 -19.07 7.03
N TRP A 317 -8.60 -19.52 6.24
CA TRP A 317 -9.72 -20.35 6.66
C TRP A 317 -9.71 -21.74 6.00
N SER A 318 -8.57 -22.17 5.46
CA SER A 318 -8.39 -23.47 4.80
C SER A 318 -8.70 -24.66 5.70
N GLN A 319 -8.53 -24.51 7.02
CA GLN A 319 -8.79 -25.56 8.02
C GLN A 319 -10.22 -25.50 8.60
N GLY A 320 -11.14 -24.77 7.97
CA GLY A 320 -12.49 -24.54 8.47
C GLY A 320 -12.61 -23.29 9.34
N GLY A 321 -13.85 -22.93 9.72
CA GLY A 321 -14.10 -21.81 10.65
C GLY A 321 -15.29 -20.91 10.33
N GLY A 322 -16.09 -21.24 9.30
CA GLY A 322 -17.33 -20.52 8.99
C GLY A 322 -17.15 -19.14 8.36
N PHE A 323 -15.93 -18.77 7.96
CA PHE A 323 -15.61 -17.53 7.25
C PHE A 323 -14.93 -17.82 5.91
N ASN A 324 -14.90 -16.81 5.05
CA ASN A 324 -14.37 -16.90 3.68
C ASN A 324 -13.05 -16.13 3.48
N GLY A 325 -12.62 -15.31 4.44
CA GLY A 325 -11.27 -14.73 4.46
C GLY A 325 -10.94 -13.82 3.29
N TYR A 326 -11.59 -12.67 3.16
CA TYR A 326 -11.28 -11.69 2.11
C TYR A 326 -11.05 -10.29 2.66
N VAL A 327 -10.33 -9.49 1.87
CA VAL A 327 -10.23 -8.03 2.01
C VAL A 327 -10.88 -7.40 0.80
N ALA A 328 -11.98 -6.67 1.00
CA ALA A 328 -12.64 -5.92 -0.08
C ALA A 328 -12.77 -4.45 0.24
N LEU A 329 -12.49 -3.63 -0.76
CA LEU A 329 -12.82 -2.21 -0.79
C LEU A 329 -14.13 -2.05 -1.56
N ASN A 330 -15.11 -1.42 -0.92
CA ASN A 330 -16.42 -1.18 -1.51
C ASN A 330 -16.33 -0.21 -2.69
N SER A 331 -17.25 -0.37 -3.64
CA SER A 331 -17.20 0.27 -4.96
C SER A 331 -17.58 1.75 -4.94
N ALA A 332 -16.58 2.61 -4.75
CA ALA A 332 -16.73 4.07 -4.75
C ALA A 332 -17.37 4.60 -6.05
N GLY A 333 -16.77 4.28 -7.21
CA GLY A 333 -17.22 4.75 -8.51
C GLY A 333 -18.62 4.26 -8.87
N TRP A 334 -18.91 2.95 -8.69
CA TRP A 334 -20.25 2.40 -8.91
C TRP A 334 -21.34 3.14 -8.12
N ASN A 335 -21.11 3.36 -6.83
CA ASN A 335 -22.05 4.10 -5.99
C ASN A 335 -22.19 5.54 -6.48
N CYS A 336 -21.10 6.13 -6.95
CA CYS A 336 -21.13 7.48 -7.50
C CYS A 336 -21.94 7.63 -8.80
N TYR A 337 -21.88 6.65 -9.69
CA TYR A 337 -22.67 6.65 -10.91
C TYR A 337 -24.16 6.37 -10.63
N ASN A 338 -24.46 5.49 -9.68
CA ASN A 338 -25.80 4.93 -9.52
C ASN A 338 -26.59 5.54 -8.34
N ASN A 339 -25.99 6.35 -7.47
CA ASN A 339 -26.68 6.94 -6.32
C ASN A 339 -26.92 8.45 -6.48
N ASN A 340 -28.19 8.83 -6.66
CA ASN A 340 -28.63 10.23 -6.77
C ASN A 340 -28.47 11.07 -5.51
N ASP A 341 -28.43 10.45 -4.34
CA ASP A 341 -28.38 11.12 -3.04
C ASP A 341 -26.94 11.30 -2.52
N LEU A 342 -25.94 11.01 -3.36
CA LEU A 342 -24.52 11.15 -3.08
C LEU A 342 -23.90 12.24 -3.97
N ASP A 343 -23.30 13.26 -3.35
CA ASP A 343 -22.48 14.25 -4.05
C ASP A 343 -21.05 13.72 -4.22
N CYS A 344 -20.79 13.14 -5.39
CA CYS A 344 -19.52 12.51 -5.70
C CYS A 344 -18.33 13.44 -5.75
N ALA A 345 -18.56 14.74 -5.95
CA ALA A 345 -17.48 15.71 -5.89
C ALA A 345 -16.82 15.78 -4.50
N LEU A 346 -17.50 15.29 -3.46
CA LEU A 346 -17.01 15.21 -2.08
C LEU A 346 -16.49 13.82 -1.70
N VAL A 347 -16.55 12.83 -2.59
CA VAL A 347 -16.06 11.48 -2.32
C VAL A 347 -14.64 11.37 -2.85
N PRO A 348 -13.62 11.29 -1.97
CA PRO A 348 -12.24 11.16 -2.43
C PRO A 348 -11.97 9.75 -2.95
N HIS A 349 -11.03 9.64 -3.89
CA HIS A 349 -10.43 8.35 -4.20
C HIS A 349 -9.75 7.77 -2.94
N PRO A 350 -9.84 6.46 -2.68
CA PRO A 350 -9.06 5.85 -1.60
C PRO A 350 -7.57 6.07 -1.85
N TYR A 351 -6.85 6.54 -0.83
CA TYR A 351 -5.46 6.98 -0.94
C TYR A 351 -4.60 6.33 0.13
N GLY A 352 -3.52 5.64 -0.27
CA GLY A 352 -2.63 4.98 0.69
C GLY A 352 -3.32 3.86 1.44
N ILE A 353 -3.85 2.87 0.71
CA ILE A 353 -4.34 1.63 1.30
C ILE A 353 -3.22 0.59 1.22
N PHE A 354 -2.81 0.09 2.37
CA PHE A 354 -1.65 -0.79 2.51
C PHE A 354 -2.07 -2.13 3.08
N VAL A 355 -1.75 -3.20 2.36
CA VAL A 355 -1.96 -4.59 2.76
C VAL A 355 -0.58 -5.23 2.86
N SER A 356 -0.09 -5.42 4.07
CA SER A 356 1.26 -5.88 4.34
C SER A 356 1.22 -7.20 5.11
N GLU A 357 1.80 -8.27 4.57
CA GLU A 357 1.90 -9.57 5.25
C GLU A 357 0.54 -10.12 5.68
N VAL A 358 -0.45 -9.96 4.79
CA VAL A 358 -1.79 -10.50 4.99
C VAL A 358 -1.92 -11.80 4.22
N SER A 359 -2.32 -12.86 4.91
CA SER A 359 -2.63 -14.16 4.31
C SER A 359 -4.14 -14.29 4.09
N SER A 360 -4.54 -14.78 2.93
CA SER A 360 -5.95 -15.05 2.61
C SER A 360 -6.07 -16.38 1.87
N TYR A 361 -6.78 -17.31 2.49
CA TYR A 361 -7.07 -18.62 1.95
C TYR A 361 -8.54 -18.94 2.25
N GLY A 362 -9.36 -19.02 1.19
CA GLY A 362 -10.75 -19.46 1.30
C GLY A 362 -10.95 -20.85 1.88
N ASN A 363 -12.07 -21.05 2.55
CA ASN A 363 -12.44 -22.34 3.13
C ASN A 363 -13.09 -23.24 2.06
N ASP A 364 -12.29 -24.11 1.46
CA ASP A 364 -12.74 -25.09 0.45
C ASP A 364 -13.52 -26.26 1.06
N VAL A 365 -13.31 -26.56 2.34
CA VAL A 365 -14.00 -27.62 3.08
C VAL A 365 -15.50 -27.33 3.22
N ASP A 366 -15.86 -26.07 3.47
CA ASP A 366 -17.25 -25.65 3.72
C ASP A 366 -17.92 -24.95 2.51
N ASP A 367 -17.28 -24.95 1.33
CA ASP A 367 -17.72 -24.17 0.14
C ASP A 367 -17.89 -22.66 0.44
N LEU A 368 -17.06 -22.15 1.36
CA LEU A 368 -17.00 -20.75 1.76
C LEU A 368 -15.78 -20.09 1.12
N LEU A 369 -15.76 -20.10 -0.22
CA LEU A 369 -14.72 -19.46 -1.00
C LEU A 369 -14.99 -17.95 -1.12
N PRO A 370 -13.96 -17.09 -0.97
CA PRO A 370 -14.11 -15.70 -1.27
C PRO A 370 -14.20 -15.51 -2.79
N GLY A 371 -14.98 -14.52 -3.24
CA GLY A 371 -15.01 -14.14 -4.66
C GLY A 371 -13.61 -13.82 -5.17
N VAL A 372 -12.88 -13.01 -4.38
CA VAL A 372 -11.45 -12.75 -4.52
C VAL A 372 -10.80 -12.68 -3.14
N ASN A 373 -9.51 -12.98 -3.02
CA ASN A 373 -8.79 -12.79 -1.75
C ASN A 373 -8.66 -11.30 -1.40
N PHE A 374 -8.28 -10.49 -2.39
CA PHE A 374 -8.07 -9.04 -2.29
C PHE A 374 -8.79 -8.32 -3.44
N GLY A 375 -9.71 -7.41 -3.11
CA GLY A 375 -10.62 -6.83 -4.10
C GLY A 375 -10.82 -5.32 -3.97
N CYS A 376 -10.77 -4.62 -5.09
CA CYS A 376 -11.24 -3.26 -5.29
C CYS A 376 -12.05 -3.26 -6.59
N PHE A 377 -13.38 -3.33 -6.44
CA PHE A 377 -14.30 -3.60 -7.56
C PHE A 377 -15.06 -2.37 -8.01
N ASN A 378 -15.56 -2.45 -9.25
CA ASN A 378 -16.45 -1.46 -9.87
C ASN A 378 -15.95 -0.04 -9.65
N ASP A 379 -14.74 0.20 -10.15
CA ASP A 379 -14.12 1.51 -10.22
C ASP A 379 -13.87 2.07 -8.81
N CYS A 380 -13.03 1.40 -8.03
CA CYS A 380 -12.71 1.90 -6.68
C CYS A 380 -11.52 2.87 -6.68
N GLY A 381 -10.67 2.87 -7.72
CA GLY A 381 -9.75 3.98 -8.00
C GLY A 381 -8.69 4.20 -6.91
N LEU A 382 -7.87 3.19 -6.64
CA LEU A 382 -6.82 3.27 -5.60
C LEU A 382 -5.66 4.15 -6.02
N ILE A 383 -5.26 5.07 -5.14
CA ILE A 383 -4.12 5.99 -5.36
C ILE A 383 -3.03 5.68 -4.33
N ASN A 384 -1.79 5.50 -4.78
CA ASN A 384 -0.59 5.36 -3.93
C ASN A 384 -0.73 4.28 -2.85
N SER A 385 -1.25 3.12 -3.26
CA SER A 385 -1.55 1.96 -2.43
C SER A 385 -0.55 0.84 -2.66
N ALA A 386 -0.41 -0.07 -1.70
CA ALA A 386 0.52 -1.19 -1.85
C ALA A 386 0.04 -2.53 -1.24
N PHE A 387 0.48 -3.62 -1.86
CA PHE A 387 0.41 -4.98 -1.35
C PHE A 387 1.85 -5.47 -1.14
N LEU A 388 2.25 -5.73 0.09
CA LEU A 388 3.64 -6.08 0.47
C LEU A 388 3.63 -7.44 1.15
N GLY A 389 4.33 -8.46 0.65
CA GLY A 389 4.35 -9.76 1.34
C GLY A 389 2.99 -10.45 1.45
N ALA A 390 1.99 -10.06 0.65
CA ALA A 390 0.64 -10.60 0.75
C ALA A 390 0.58 -12.02 0.16
N TYR A 391 -0.21 -12.90 0.77
CA TYR A 391 -0.42 -14.27 0.31
C TYR A 391 -1.89 -14.49 -0.03
N GLY A 392 -2.17 -14.95 -1.26
CA GLY A 392 -3.51 -15.31 -1.70
C GLY A 392 -3.53 -16.68 -2.36
N LYS A 393 -4.28 -17.64 -1.80
CA LYS A 393 -4.32 -19.02 -2.34
C LYS A 393 -5.63 -19.41 -2.99
N THR A 394 -6.73 -19.59 -2.29
CA THR A 394 -7.97 -20.12 -2.90
C THR A 394 -9.05 -19.05 -2.97
N ALA A 395 -9.66 -18.89 -4.14
CA ALA A 395 -10.74 -17.95 -4.42
C ALA A 395 -11.66 -18.48 -5.54
N PHE A 396 -12.80 -17.83 -5.76
CA PHE A 396 -13.69 -18.16 -6.88
C PHE A 396 -13.21 -17.58 -8.22
N GLU A 397 -12.67 -16.34 -8.21
CA GLU A 397 -12.34 -15.63 -9.45
C GLU A 397 -10.88 -15.18 -9.55
N HIS A 398 -10.35 -14.49 -8.54
CA HIS A 398 -8.99 -13.94 -8.57
C HIS A 398 -8.37 -13.94 -7.19
N ASN A 399 -7.04 -13.98 -7.09
CA ASN A 399 -6.40 -13.69 -5.80
C ASN A 399 -6.40 -12.18 -5.55
N LEU A 400 -6.00 -11.39 -6.54
CA LEU A 400 -6.02 -9.92 -6.47
C LEU A 400 -6.75 -9.34 -7.68
N ARG A 401 -7.75 -8.49 -7.43
CA ARG A 401 -8.43 -7.73 -8.49
C ARG A 401 -8.65 -6.28 -8.10
N ILE A 402 -8.07 -5.36 -8.87
CA ILE A 402 -8.18 -3.92 -8.66
C ILE A 402 -8.71 -3.25 -9.94
N MET A 403 -9.76 -2.45 -9.80
CA MET A 403 -10.35 -1.65 -10.88
C MET A 403 -10.13 -0.16 -10.60
N GLY A 404 -9.26 0.46 -11.41
CA GLY A 404 -8.74 1.80 -11.24
C GLY A 404 -7.60 1.83 -10.23
N ALA A 405 -6.37 2.00 -10.72
CA ALA A 405 -5.19 2.10 -9.88
C ALA A 405 -4.20 3.12 -10.44
N TRP A 406 -3.71 4.00 -9.58
CA TRP A 406 -2.65 4.95 -9.85
C TRP A 406 -1.57 4.79 -8.79
N GLY A 407 -0.34 4.49 -9.19
CA GLY A 407 0.72 4.29 -8.20
C GLY A 407 0.53 3.02 -7.37
N MET A 408 0.08 1.91 -7.95
CA MET A 408 -0.02 0.65 -7.21
C MET A 408 1.35 -0.03 -7.12
N VAL A 409 1.76 -0.45 -5.93
CA VAL A 409 2.93 -1.32 -5.75
C VAL A 409 2.46 -2.68 -5.23
N ILE A 410 2.76 -3.76 -5.94
CA ILE A 410 2.57 -5.13 -5.47
C ILE A 410 3.96 -5.72 -5.37
N SER A 411 4.47 -5.87 -4.15
CA SER A 411 5.85 -6.27 -3.92
C SER A 411 5.93 -7.51 -3.05
N ASN A 412 6.85 -8.40 -3.38
CA ASN A 412 7.18 -9.58 -2.57
C ASN A 412 5.97 -10.43 -2.20
N SER A 413 4.91 -10.41 -3.01
CA SER A 413 3.65 -11.10 -2.70
C SER A 413 3.58 -12.43 -3.43
N HIS A 414 2.89 -13.41 -2.85
CA HIS A 414 2.65 -14.71 -3.46
C HIS A 414 1.16 -14.90 -3.74
N MET A 415 0.79 -14.78 -5.01
CA MET A 415 -0.56 -15.08 -5.48
C MET A 415 -0.54 -16.50 -6.05
N ALA A 416 -0.91 -17.47 -5.22
CA ALA A 416 -0.76 -18.90 -5.49
C ALA A 416 -1.78 -19.41 -6.52
N GLY A 417 -3.07 -19.08 -6.45
CA GLY A 417 -4.04 -19.46 -7.51
C GLY A 417 -5.37 -20.03 -7.04
N ASN A 418 -5.57 -21.35 -7.21
CA ASN A 418 -6.76 -22.12 -6.89
C ASN A 418 -8.09 -21.38 -7.14
N HIS A 419 -8.34 -20.99 -8.40
CA HIS A 419 -9.63 -20.44 -8.81
C HIS A 419 -10.63 -21.55 -9.09
N ILE A 420 -11.40 -21.90 -8.05
CA ILE A 420 -12.34 -23.02 -8.06
C ILE A 420 -13.75 -22.45 -8.31
N GLY A 421 -14.09 -22.22 -9.59
CA GLY A 421 -15.46 -21.88 -9.99
C GLY A 421 -15.61 -20.90 -11.17
N GLY A 422 -16.85 -20.78 -11.66
CA GLY A 422 -17.26 -19.86 -12.72
C GLY A 422 -17.11 -20.42 -14.13
N ASN A 423 -17.29 -19.55 -15.14
CA ASN A 423 -17.02 -19.89 -16.54
C ASN A 423 -15.69 -19.27 -16.98
N GLY A 424 -14.76 -20.11 -17.45
CA GLY A 424 -13.60 -19.70 -18.24
C GLY A 424 -12.43 -19.20 -17.41
N ASN A 425 -11.24 -19.19 -18.03
CA ASN A 425 -10.01 -19.10 -17.26
C ASN A 425 -9.82 -17.78 -16.50
N LYS A 426 -9.16 -17.88 -15.35
CA LYS A 426 -9.08 -16.87 -14.29
C LYS A 426 -7.64 -16.38 -14.04
N SER A 427 -7.52 -15.16 -13.52
CA SER A 427 -6.24 -14.46 -13.31
C SER A 427 -5.85 -14.45 -11.85
N LYS A 428 -4.55 -14.53 -11.57
CA LYS A 428 -4.05 -14.33 -10.20
C LYS A 428 -4.10 -12.86 -9.82
N ILE A 429 -3.61 -11.99 -10.71
CA ILE A 429 -3.65 -10.53 -10.56
C ILE A 429 -4.39 -9.91 -11.75
N THR A 430 -5.42 -9.13 -11.47
CA THR A 430 -6.11 -8.31 -12.46
C THR A 430 -6.05 -6.84 -12.06
N LEU A 431 -5.35 -6.02 -12.84
CA LEU A 431 -5.47 -4.55 -12.78
C LEU A 431 -6.25 -4.09 -14.01
N ARG A 432 -7.27 -3.24 -13.80
CA ARG A 432 -8.10 -2.70 -14.89
C ARG A 432 -8.27 -1.20 -14.77
N GLN A 433 -8.68 -0.58 -15.87
CA GLN A 433 -9.15 0.80 -15.90
C GLN A 433 -10.40 1.05 -15.05
N VAL A 434 -10.59 2.33 -14.73
CA VAL A 434 -11.83 2.88 -14.20
C VAL A 434 -12.87 2.81 -15.33
N ARG A 435 -13.77 1.84 -15.26
CA ARG A 435 -14.89 1.55 -16.16
C ARG A 435 -14.49 0.94 -17.51
N THR A 436 -15.17 -0.13 -17.93
CA THR A 436 -14.78 -0.93 -19.13
C THR A 436 -15.22 -0.36 -20.48
N ASP A 437 -16.08 0.66 -20.49
CA ASP A 437 -16.68 1.27 -21.68
C ASP A 437 -16.38 2.77 -21.85
N ALA A 438 -15.59 3.36 -20.94
CA ALA A 438 -15.40 4.81 -20.84
C ALA A 438 -14.01 5.28 -21.32
N ALA A 439 -13.98 6.43 -22.01
CA ALA A 439 -12.76 7.13 -22.41
C ALA A 439 -12.06 7.79 -21.21
N ALA A 440 -11.29 7.03 -20.42
CA ALA A 440 -10.44 7.59 -19.36
C ALA A 440 -9.42 8.60 -19.93
N SER A 441 -9.07 9.61 -19.14
CA SER A 441 -8.19 10.71 -19.53
C SER A 441 -6.76 10.49 -19.06
N GLU A 442 -5.81 10.75 -19.97
CA GLU A 442 -4.37 10.84 -19.69
C GLU A 442 -3.99 12.15 -18.97
N SER A 443 -4.85 13.17 -19.03
CA SER A 443 -4.58 14.47 -18.41
C SER A 443 -5.11 14.59 -16.99
N THR A 444 -5.95 13.64 -16.55
CA THR A 444 -6.41 13.60 -15.16
C THR A 444 -5.35 12.96 -14.30
N ASP A 445 -4.75 13.76 -13.42
CA ASP A 445 -3.78 13.32 -12.43
C ASP A 445 -4.43 13.31 -11.03
N PRO A 446 -4.71 12.13 -10.44
CA PRO A 446 -5.27 12.01 -9.10
C PRO A 446 -4.25 12.33 -7.98
N GLU A 447 -2.97 12.60 -8.29
CA GLU A 447 -1.97 13.09 -7.32
C GLU A 447 -1.88 14.63 -7.28
N ASN A 448 -2.56 15.32 -8.20
CA ASN A 448 -2.55 16.77 -8.29
C ASN A 448 -3.68 17.40 -7.44
N PHE A 449 -3.35 17.85 -6.23
CA PHE A 449 -4.31 18.44 -5.29
C PHE A 449 -4.63 19.92 -5.59
N ILE A 450 -3.84 20.56 -6.47
CA ILE A 450 -3.94 22.01 -6.75
C ILE A 450 -4.95 22.28 -7.86
N SER A 451 -4.88 21.50 -8.95
CA SER A 451 -5.79 21.62 -10.10
C SER A 451 -6.68 20.40 -10.30
N GLY A 452 -6.59 19.39 -9.44
CA GLY A 452 -7.23 18.09 -9.61
C GLY A 452 -8.74 18.17 -9.64
N ASN A 453 -9.29 18.19 -10.85
CA ASN A 453 -10.62 17.80 -11.35
C ASN A 453 -11.88 17.87 -10.46
N HIS A 454 -11.90 18.51 -9.30
CA HIS A 454 -13.07 18.63 -8.43
C HIS A 454 -13.15 19.99 -7.76
N ALA A 455 -14.38 20.46 -7.58
CA ALA A 455 -14.69 21.70 -6.90
C ALA A 455 -14.47 21.57 -5.37
N GLY A 456 -13.20 21.53 -4.93
CA GLY A 456 -12.85 21.57 -3.50
C GLY A 456 -11.55 20.87 -3.08
N THR A 457 -10.42 21.20 -3.72
CA THR A 457 -9.03 21.03 -3.23
C THR A 457 -8.41 19.62 -3.09
N GLY A 458 -9.01 18.55 -3.64
CA GLY A 458 -8.40 17.21 -3.64
C GLY A 458 -8.95 16.28 -4.73
N PRO A 459 -8.29 15.13 -5.01
CA PRO A 459 -8.74 14.15 -6.01
C PRO A 459 -10.02 13.43 -5.56
N GLY A 460 -11.00 13.28 -6.45
CA GLY A 460 -12.31 12.72 -6.13
C GLY A 460 -13.06 12.11 -7.32
N TRP A 461 -14.32 11.75 -7.13
CA TRP A 461 -15.15 11.10 -8.16
C TRP A 461 -16.04 12.09 -8.92
N GLN A 462 -16.01 12.08 -10.26
CA GLN A 462 -16.97 12.88 -11.06
C GLN A 462 -18.22 12.08 -11.36
N ARG A 463 -19.37 12.77 -11.28
CA ARG A 463 -20.69 12.21 -11.51
C ARG A 463 -21.17 12.35 -12.97
N THR A 464 -20.34 12.88 -13.85
CA THR A 464 -20.78 13.33 -15.17
C THR A 464 -20.84 12.20 -16.18
N ALA A 465 -21.72 12.35 -17.17
CA ALA A 465 -21.77 11.49 -18.36
C ALA A 465 -20.56 11.70 -19.31
N ASP A 466 -19.66 12.63 -18.97
CA ASP A 466 -18.46 12.94 -19.74
C ASP A 466 -17.30 12.11 -19.19
N GLU A 467 -17.00 11.03 -19.91
CA GLU A 467 -16.07 9.97 -19.51
C GLU A 467 -14.61 10.45 -19.45
N THR A 468 -14.30 11.58 -20.10
CA THR A 468 -12.97 12.20 -20.21
C THR A 468 -12.44 12.83 -18.91
N ALA A 469 -13.08 12.58 -17.77
CA ALA A 469 -12.67 13.13 -16.47
C ALA A 469 -12.06 12.09 -15.52
N HIS A 470 -12.25 10.79 -15.75
CA HIS A 470 -11.60 9.75 -14.96
C HIS A 470 -10.12 9.62 -15.33
N PHE A 471 -9.26 9.27 -14.37
CA PHE A 471 -7.87 9.01 -14.68
C PHE A 471 -7.69 7.66 -15.38
N SER A 472 -6.82 7.63 -16.39
CA SER A 472 -6.27 6.38 -16.90
C SER A 472 -5.32 5.80 -15.85
N PRO A 473 -5.34 4.50 -15.53
CA PRO A 473 -4.35 3.91 -14.64
C PRO A 473 -2.90 4.24 -15.03
N HIS A 474 -2.07 4.65 -14.07
CA HIS A 474 -0.63 4.91 -14.28
C HIS A 474 0.20 4.26 -13.17
N TYR A 475 1.49 4.04 -13.44
CA TYR A 475 2.50 3.77 -12.42
C TYR A 475 2.19 2.55 -11.54
N ASN A 476 1.75 1.45 -12.16
CA ASN A 476 1.49 0.20 -11.47
C ASN A 476 2.72 -0.71 -11.58
N PHE A 477 3.27 -1.13 -10.46
CA PHE A 477 4.52 -1.87 -10.38
C PHE A 477 4.34 -3.19 -9.65
N LEU A 478 4.73 -4.28 -10.30
CA LEU A 478 4.82 -5.62 -9.69
C LEU A 478 6.29 -5.93 -9.49
N ILE A 479 6.71 -6.19 -8.26
CA ILE A 479 8.12 -6.24 -7.87
C ILE A 479 8.38 -7.52 -7.06
N ASP A 480 9.25 -8.39 -7.55
CA ASP A 480 9.68 -9.61 -6.84
C ASP A 480 8.53 -10.51 -6.36
N ASN A 481 7.47 -10.64 -7.15
CA ASN A 481 6.33 -11.47 -6.76
C ASN A 481 6.51 -12.93 -7.18
N ILE A 482 5.79 -13.82 -6.53
CA ILE A 482 5.61 -15.22 -6.95
C ILE A 482 4.16 -15.39 -7.40
N LEU A 483 3.97 -15.89 -8.62
CA LEU A 483 2.65 -16.13 -9.19
C LEU A 483 2.50 -17.59 -9.59
N GLY A 484 1.48 -18.26 -9.05
CA GLY A 484 1.31 -19.70 -9.19
C GLY A 484 1.83 -20.46 -7.97
N ASP A 485 1.61 -21.76 -7.97
CA ASP A 485 2.07 -22.66 -6.92
C ASP A 485 2.42 -24.00 -7.57
N SER A 486 3.35 -24.71 -6.94
CA SER A 486 3.75 -26.07 -7.34
C SER A 486 2.66 -27.11 -7.07
N ASP A 487 1.75 -26.80 -6.13
CA ASP A 487 0.57 -27.59 -5.79
C ASP A 487 -0.71 -26.79 -6.09
N GLN A 488 -1.51 -27.29 -7.02
CA GLN A 488 -2.77 -26.68 -7.46
C GLN A 488 -3.92 -27.66 -7.30
N ASN A 489 -5.07 -27.12 -6.91
CA ASN A 489 -6.31 -27.88 -6.90
C ASN A 489 -6.65 -28.33 -8.34
N PRO A 490 -6.94 -29.62 -8.58
CA PRO A 490 -7.21 -30.13 -9.93
C PRO A 490 -8.49 -29.54 -10.57
N LEU A 491 -9.36 -28.89 -9.78
CA LEU A 491 -10.54 -28.18 -10.25
C LEU A 491 -10.27 -26.72 -10.65
N THR A 492 -9.03 -26.24 -10.50
CA THR A 492 -8.69 -24.85 -10.78
C THR A 492 -8.85 -24.50 -12.26
N GLU A 493 -9.46 -23.35 -12.56
CA GLU A 493 -9.64 -22.82 -13.92
C GLU A 493 -8.66 -21.67 -14.21
N GLU A 494 -7.36 -21.91 -14.12
CA GLU A 494 -6.36 -20.84 -14.28
C GLU A 494 -6.13 -20.46 -15.76
N ALA A 495 -5.96 -19.17 -16.03
CA ALA A 495 -5.59 -18.65 -17.34
C ALA A 495 -4.08 -18.82 -17.59
N SER A 496 -3.69 -19.01 -18.85
CA SER A 496 -2.29 -19.25 -19.25
C SER A 496 -1.73 -18.19 -20.22
N TRP A 497 -1.98 -16.90 -19.96
CA TRP A 497 -1.50 -15.82 -20.82
C TRP A 497 -1.25 -14.53 -20.05
N LEU A 498 -0.18 -13.80 -20.41
CA LEU A 498 -0.01 -12.40 -20.02
C LEU A 498 -0.96 -11.55 -20.89
N GLU A 499 -1.93 -10.88 -20.28
CA GLU A 499 -2.90 -10.05 -21.01
C GLU A 499 -2.55 -8.57 -20.89
N LEU A 500 -2.25 -7.96 -22.03
CA LEU A 500 -1.96 -6.53 -22.11
C LEU A 500 -3.21 -5.83 -22.68
N HIS A 501 -4.14 -5.44 -21.80
CA HIS A 501 -5.33 -4.65 -22.13
C HIS A 501 -5.06 -3.16 -22.21
N PRO A 502 -5.47 -2.44 -23.25
CA PRO A 502 -5.19 -1.02 -23.29
C PRO A 502 -5.83 -0.23 -22.13
N GLY A 503 -5.13 0.80 -21.62
CA GLY A 503 -5.68 1.73 -20.62
C GLY A 503 -4.76 2.04 -19.44
N HIS A 504 -3.63 1.36 -19.29
CA HIS A 504 -2.59 1.73 -18.32
C HIS A 504 -1.47 2.52 -19.00
N GLN A 505 -0.66 3.24 -18.22
CA GLN A 505 0.57 3.86 -18.72
C GLN A 505 1.70 3.66 -17.72
N TYR A 506 2.92 3.58 -18.23
CA TYR A 506 4.14 3.65 -17.42
C TYR A 506 4.14 2.65 -16.24
N SER A 507 3.69 1.42 -16.52
CA SER A 507 3.48 0.35 -15.53
C SER A 507 4.37 -0.83 -15.88
N ASN A 508 5.03 -1.44 -14.89
CA ASN A 508 6.13 -2.38 -15.15
C ASN A 508 6.15 -3.56 -14.18
N ILE A 509 6.80 -4.64 -14.59
CA ILE A 509 7.00 -5.86 -13.79
C ILE A 509 8.51 -6.08 -13.63
N TYR A 510 8.95 -6.35 -12.40
CA TYR A 510 10.34 -6.56 -12.04
C TYR A 510 10.48 -7.83 -11.20
N GLY A 511 11.50 -8.65 -11.47
CA GLY A 511 11.93 -9.76 -10.62
C GLY A 511 10.86 -10.84 -10.34
N THR A 512 9.77 -10.86 -11.10
CA THR A 512 8.60 -11.70 -10.79
C THR A 512 8.79 -13.12 -11.31
N GLU A 513 8.54 -14.10 -10.46
CA GLU A 513 8.60 -15.52 -10.78
C GLU A 513 7.19 -16.07 -11.09
N PHE A 514 7.08 -16.77 -12.21
CA PHE A 514 5.88 -17.48 -12.62
C PHE A 514 6.10 -18.98 -12.47
N LEU A 515 5.37 -19.59 -11.53
CA LEU A 515 5.43 -21.02 -11.24
C LEU A 515 4.45 -21.83 -12.11
N THR A 516 4.79 -23.11 -12.29
CA THR A 516 3.91 -24.16 -12.83
C THR A 516 3.69 -25.28 -11.82
N TRP A 517 2.66 -26.10 -12.05
CA TRP A 517 2.40 -27.31 -11.27
C TRP A 517 2.56 -28.56 -12.13
N ALA A 518 2.64 -29.72 -11.48
CA ALA A 518 2.82 -30.98 -12.18
C ALA A 518 1.62 -31.30 -13.10
N GLY A 519 1.90 -31.54 -14.38
CA GLY A 519 0.89 -31.94 -15.37
C GLY A 519 0.23 -30.81 -16.15
N THR A 520 0.64 -29.56 -15.97
CA THR A 520 0.25 -28.46 -16.89
C THR A 520 1.25 -28.31 -18.04
N ASP A 521 0.74 -28.12 -19.25
CA ASP A 521 1.53 -27.84 -20.45
C ASP A 521 1.86 -26.33 -20.60
N THR A 522 1.35 -25.48 -19.70
CA THR A 522 1.48 -24.01 -19.78
C THR A 522 1.62 -23.35 -18.42
N ASN A 523 2.35 -22.24 -18.35
CA ASN A 523 2.32 -21.34 -17.18
C ASN A 523 0.91 -20.82 -17.03
N SER A 524 0.17 -21.26 -16.00
CA SER A 524 -1.12 -20.65 -15.73
C SER A 524 -0.90 -19.33 -15.02
N THR A 525 -0.72 -18.26 -15.77
CA THR A 525 -0.81 -16.96 -15.13
C THR A 525 -1.40 -15.93 -16.06
N GLN A 526 -2.46 -15.29 -15.61
CA GLN A 526 -2.88 -13.98 -16.12
C GLN A 526 -2.48 -12.92 -15.10
N ILE A 527 -1.58 -12.05 -15.55
CA ILE A 527 -1.49 -10.67 -15.11
C ILE A 527 -2.19 -9.86 -16.20
N ALA A 528 -3.13 -9.01 -15.79
CA ALA A 528 -3.73 -8.01 -16.68
C ALA A 528 -3.08 -6.65 -16.39
N LEU A 529 -2.19 -6.22 -17.29
CA LEU A 529 -1.52 -4.91 -17.29
C LEU A 529 -1.36 -4.51 -18.75
N GLY A 530 -2.16 -3.62 -19.32
CA GLY A 530 -1.89 -3.19 -20.69
C GLY A 530 -2.06 -1.71 -20.88
N GLY A 531 -1.54 -1.17 -21.97
CA GLY A 531 -1.23 0.24 -21.96
C GLY A 531 -0.07 0.67 -22.84
N ARG A 532 0.42 1.88 -22.57
CA ARG A 532 1.59 2.48 -23.23
C ARG A 532 2.79 2.47 -22.27
N TYR A 533 4.01 2.32 -22.80
CA TYR A 533 5.25 2.32 -22.03
C TYR A 533 5.29 1.24 -20.93
N LEU A 534 5.04 -0.01 -21.32
CA LEU A 534 5.06 -1.15 -20.41
C LEU A 534 6.31 -2.00 -20.60
N SER A 535 6.82 -2.56 -19.51
CA SER A 535 7.99 -3.43 -19.55
C SER A 535 8.02 -4.50 -18.48
N THR A 536 8.63 -5.64 -18.80
CA THR A 536 8.95 -6.70 -17.84
C THR A 536 10.46 -6.91 -17.79
N HIS A 537 11.01 -7.01 -16.58
CA HIS A 537 12.44 -7.13 -16.30
C HIS A 537 12.72 -8.24 -15.31
N GLU A 538 13.76 -9.04 -15.59
CA GLU A 538 14.26 -10.07 -14.69
C GLU A 538 13.16 -11.07 -14.28
N THR A 539 12.16 -11.28 -15.13
CA THR A 539 11.06 -12.18 -14.82
C THR A 539 11.41 -13.61 -15.19
N THR A 540 11.08 -14.54 -14.29
CA THR A 540 11.38 -15.96 -14.46
C THR A 540 10.12 -16.71 -14.87
N PHE A 541 10.14 -17.36 -16.04
CA PHE A 541 9.02 -18.11 -16.57
C PHE A 541 9.29 -19.62 -16.53
N ASN A 542 8.59 -20.37 -15.67
CA ASN A 542 8.75 -21.82 -15.57
C ASN A 542 7.89 -22.61 -16.58
N GLY A 543 8.10 -22.40 -17.89
CA GLY A 543 7.39 -23.09 -18.98
C GLY A 543 7.56 -22.40 -20.35
N THR A 544 7.18 -23.06 -21.45
CA THR A 544 7.50 -22.62 -22.84
C THR A 544 6.36 -21.90 -23.58
N ASN A 545 5.28 -21.49 -22.90
CA ASN A 545 4.05 -21.03 -23.55
C ASN A 545 3.47 -19.78 -22.86
N VAL A 546 4.26 -18.73 -22.66
CA VAL A 546 3.73 -17.45 -22.18
C VAL A 546 3.30 -16.64 -23.38
N THR A 547 2.02 -16.77 -23.75
CA THR A 547 1.49 -15.98 -24.86
C THR A 547 1.23 -14.55 -24.38
N CYS A 548 2.02 -13.58 -24.86
CA CYS A 548 1.61 -12.17 -24.89
C CYS A 548 0.33 -12.07 -25.73
N ARG A 549 -0.82 -11.76 -25.09
CA ARG A 549 -2.07 -11.54 -25.83
C ARG A 549 -2.39 -10.06 -25.91
N PHE A 550 -2.31 -9.55 -27.13
CA PHE A 550 -2.87 -8.27 -27.52
C PHE A 550 -4.29 -8.50 -28.02
N ARG A 551 -5.28 -8.49 -27.12
CA ARG A 551 -6.67 -8.65 -27.56
C ARG A 551 -7.14 -7.42 -28.33
N GLN A 552 -7.23 -7.52 -29.66
CA GLN A 552 -8.06 -6.64 -30.49
C GLN A 552 -9.57 -6.98 -30.37
N ARG A 553 -10.05 -7.47 -29.21
CA ARG A 553 -11.45 -7.92 -29.13
C ARG A 553 -12.38 -6.72 -29.42
N VAL A 554 -13.16 -6.89 -30.49
CA VAL A 554 -14.22 -5.98 -30.94
C VAL A 554 -15.36 -6.02 -29.94
N TYR A 555 -15.23 -5.41 -28.76
CA TYR A 555 -16.35 -5.16 -27.83
C TYR A 555 -15.93 -4.26 -26.65
N PRO A 556 -16.59 -3.09 -26.47
CA PRO A 556 -16.82 -2.06 -27.48
C PRO A 556 -15.80 -0.93 -27.23
N GLN A 557 -14.83 -0.82 -28.13
CA GLN A 557 -13.99 0.34 -28.48
C GLN A 557 -12.51 -0.11 -28.57
N PRO A 558 -11.85 0.04 -29.72
CA PRO A 558 -10.40 0.02 -29.74
C PRO A 558 -9.95 1.17 -28.83
N SER A 559 -9.18 0.87 -27.81
CA SER A 559 -8.56 1.93 -27.05
C SER A 559 -7.73 2.84 -27.96
N TYR A 560 -7.78 4.13 -27.71
CA TYR A 560 -6.98 5.09 -28.44
C TYR A 560 -5.48 5.03 -28.08
N TYR A 561 -5.08 4.18 -27.13
CA TYR A 561 -3.78 4.22 -26.43
C TYR A 561 -2.92 2.96 -26.58
N TYR A 562 -3.25 2.10 -27.54
CA TYR A 562 -2.50 0.88 -27.78
C TYR A 562 -1.43 1.10 -28.87
N ASP A 563 -0.16 1.08 -28.47
CA ASP A 563 1.00 1.03 -29.38
C ASP A 563 1.91 -0.12 -28.97
N GLU A 564 1.92 -1.18 -29.78
CA GLU A 564 2.72 -2.37 -29.55
C GLU A 564 4.24 -2.10 -29.54
N ASN A 565 4.70 -1.01 -30.16
CA ASN A 565 6.11 -0.63 -30.18
C ASN A 565 6.60 -0.06 -28.85
N LEU A 566 5.68 0.27 -27.94
CA LEU A 566 5.96 0.83 -26.62
C LEU A 566 5.75 -0.19 -25.49
N ILE A 567 5.64 -1.46 -25.85
CA ILE A 567 5.51 -2.59 -24.94
C ILE A 567 6.73 -3.47 -25.10
N PHE A 568 7.39 -3.75 -23.98
CA PHE A 568 8.55 -4.61 -23.91
C PHE A 568 8.27 -5.82 -22.98
N SER A 569 8.79 -6.99 -23.32
CA SER A 569 8.79 -8.15 -22.43
C SER A 569 10.01 -9.03 -22.63
N ASP A 570 10.54 -9.55 -21.53
CA ASP A 570 11.62 -10.54 -21.45
C ASP A 570 11.14 -12.01 -21.54
N ALA A 571 9.90 -12.25 -21.96
CA ALA A 571 9.36 -13.60 -22.15
C ALA A 571 10.12 -14.41 -23.25
N PRO A 572 10.37 -15.72 -23.02
CA PRO A 572 11.27 -16.55 -23.85
C PRO A 572 10.87 -16.69 -25.33
N ASP A 573 9.60 -16.44 -25.66
CA ASP A 573 9.04 -16.64 -27.00
C ASP A 573 9.00 -15.34 -27.81
N GLY A 574 9.39 -14.21 -27.20
CA GLY A 574 9.57 -12.91 -27.88
C GLY A 574 8.32 -12.32 -28.55
N ALA A 575 7.11 -12.77 -28.21
CA ALA A 575 5.86 -12.32 -28.83
C ALA A 575 5.38 -10.92 -28.37
N CYS A 576 6.31 -10.03 -28.00
CA CYS A 576 6.12 -8.63 -27.64
C CYS A 576 7.35 -7.86 -28.20
N ASN A 577 7.17 -7.13 -29.31
CA ASN A 577 8.16 -6.71 -30.34
C ASN A 577 9.34 -5.78 -29.92
N GLY A 578 10.05 -6.04 -28.82
CA GLY A 578 11.23 -5.26 -28.42
C GLY A 578 12.51 -6.09 -28.30
N GLN A 579 13.68 -5.49 -28.58
CA GLN A 579 14.96 -6.07 -28.14
C GLN A 579 15.06 -6.03 -26.62
N THR A 580 15.51 -7.13 -26.00
CA THR A 580 15.77 -7.18 -24.56
C THR A 580 16.74 -6.10 -24.13
N ARG A 581 16.28 -5.16 -23.30
CA ARG A 581 17.15 -4.24 -22.56
C ARG A 581 17.10 -4.60 -21.09
N VAL A 582 18.28 -4.77 -20.50
CA VAL A 582 18.43 -5.01 -19.07
C VAL A 582 18.50 -3.65 -18.38
N THR A 583 17.61 -3.40 -17.44
CA THR A 583 17.73 -2.25 -16.53
C THR A 583 18.98 -2.42 -15.67
N PRO A 584 19.78 -1.36 -15.45
CA PRO A 584 20.94 -1.48 -14.57
C PRO A 584 20.46 -1.83 -13.16
N ILE A 585 21.08 -2.81 -12.52
CA ILE A 585 20.92 -3.06 -11.08
C ILE A 585 21.82 -2.04 -10.37
N PRO A 586 21.29 -1.05 -9.65
CA PRO A 586 22.13 -0.08 -8.99
C PRO A 586 22.88 -0.70 -7.82
N ASN A 587 24.08 -0.18 -7.56
CA ASN A 587 24.79 -0.48 -6.33
C ASN A 587 23.97 -0.04 -5.10
N GLU A 588 24.22 -0.61 -3.93
CA GLU A 588 23.59 -0.15 -2.70
C GLU A 588 23.99 1.32 -2.41
N PRO A 589 23.04 2.17 -1.95
CA PRO A 589 23.35 3.51 -1.45
C PRO A 589 24.47 3.43 -0.40
N GLY A 590 25.42 4.34 -0.46
CA GLY A 590 26.57 4.29 0.44
C GLY A 590 26.21 4.39 1.92
N ILE A 591 26.72 3.47 2.74
CA ILE A 591 26.71 3.57 4.21
C ILE A 591 28.03 4.21 4.65
N TYR A 592 28.08 5.54 4.66
CA TYR A 592 29.26 6.25 5.14
C TYR A 592 29.04 6.67 6.59
N ILE A 593 29.51 5.83 7.50
CA ILE A 593 29.97 6.29 8.82
C ILE A 593 31.20 7.16 8.52
N ASP A 594 31.30 8.37 9.08
CA ASP A 594 32.47 9.24 8.93
C ASP A 594 33.77 8.49 9.30
N LEU A 595 34.40 7.86 8.31
CA LEU A 595 35.78 7.37 8.36
C LEU A 595 36.71 8.49 7.89
N ILE A 596 36.50 9.69 8.41
CA ILE A 596 37.58 10.66 8.52
C ILE A 596 38.21 10.37 9.88
N PHE A 597 39.50 10.04 9.89
CA PHE A 597 40.33 9.57 11.03
C PHE A 597 40.53 8.05 11.19
N ALA A 598 40.88 7.34 10.11
CA ALA A 598 41.66 6.10 10.24
C ALA A 598 43.09 6.20 9.65
N ASP A 599 43.42 7.24 8.89
CA ASP A 599 44.76 7.43 8.33
C ASP A 599 45.46 8.68 8.89
N GLY A 600 46.33 8.40 9.87
CA GLY A 600 47.56 9.08 10.26
C GLY A 600 47.77 10.56 9.92
N PHE A 601 47.83 11.38 10.97
CA PHE A 601 48.85 12.41 11.08
C PHE A 601 49.95 11.92 12.04
N ASN A 602 51.21 12.11 11.61
CA ASN A 602 52.47 11.69 12.25
C ASN A 602 52.54 11.78 13.78
#